data_AF-A0A8H3LQK7-F1
#
_entry.id   AF-A0A8H3LQK7-F1
#
_cell.length_a   1.000
_cell.length_b   1.000
_cell.length_c   1.000
_cell.angle_alpha   90.00
_cell.angle_beta   90.00
_cell.angle_gamma   90.00
#
_symmetry.space_group_name_H-M   'P 1'
#
loop_
_entity.id
_entity.type
_entity.pdbx_description
1 polymer ?
#
loop_
_entity_poly.entity_id
_entity_poly.type
_entity_poly.pdbx_seq_one_letter_code
_entity_poly.pdbx_strand_id
1 'polypeptide(L)'
;MVTLKQLDSQLSSSTTSQSHLSSLNAPIEGLFLIDDFISEREEFELINSIDLCEWSGNGIPPNPEMKRRTQHYGYEFSYRYRKVVQNLGKLPTFLDFLIKRFIEKKIIQPIEEEYPNMCIINEYQVGQGIMPHTDSPEIFNKSINNTIKTQILIDYDKIK
;
A
#
# COMPACT_ATOMS: atom_id res chain seq x y z
N MET A 1 -23.21 7.63 36.05
CA MET A 1 -23.59 6.23 35.79
C MET A 1 -24.84 6.25 34.94
N VAL A 2 -24.67 6.15 33.62
CA VAL A 2 -25.78 6.00 32.66
C VAL A 2 -25.72 4.55 32.19
N THR A 3 -26.81 3.84 32.40
CA THR A 3 -26.93 2.39 32.23
C THR A 3 -27.00 1.96 30.76
N LEU A 4 -26.36 0.82 30.47
CA LEU A 4 -26.16 0.13 29.18
C LEU A 4 -27.45 -0.34 28.45
N LYS A 5 -28.57 0.36 28.58
CA LYS A 5 -29.86 -0.03 27.95
C LYS A 5 -30.49 1.06 27.07
N GLN A 6 -29.73 2.07 26.68
CA GLN A 6 -30.27 3.22 25.93
C GLN A 6 -29.49 3.60 24.65
N LEU A 7 -28.60 2.73 24.16
CA LEU A 7 -27.94 2.93 22.86
C LEU A 7 -28.38 1.96 21.75
N ASP A 8 -29.26 1.00 22.04
CA ASP A 8 -29.63 -0.06 21.09
C ASP A 8 -30.86 0.24 20.21
N SER A 9 -31.25 1.49 19.98
CA SER A 9 -32.50 1.77 19.24
C SER A 9 -32.42 2.72 18.05
N GLN A 10 -31.26 3.15 17.55
CA GLN A 10 -31.21 4.08 16.40
C GLN A 10 -30.08 3.87 15.37
N LEU A 11 -29.66 2.64 15.09
CA LEU A 11 -28.82 2.36 13.91
C LEU A 11 -29.34 1.12 13.15
N SER A 12 -30.54 1.26 12.58
CA SER A 12 -30.97 0.41 11.47
C SER A 12 -30.99 1.23 10.19
N SER A 13 -30.44 0.64 9.13
CA SER A 13 -30.37 1.09 7.74
C SER A 13 -29.40 2.22 7.41
N SER A 14 -28.13 1.85 7.22
CA SER A 14 -27.26 2.56 6.27
C SER A 14 -26.59 1.52 5.36
N THR A 15 -27.27 1.31 4.24
CA THR A 15 -26.81 0.87 2.92
C THR A 15 -25.33 0.52 2.78
N THR A 16 -25.10 -0.73 2.39
CA THR A 16 -23.91 -1.22 1.69
C THR A 16 -23.53 -0.23 0.58
N SER A 17 -22.50 0.57 0.81
CA SER A 17 -21.95 1.44 -0.23
C SER A 17 -21.25 0.56 -1.26
N GLN A 18 -21.95 0.26 -2.34
CA GLN A 18 -21.36 -0.21 -3.58
C GLN A 18 -20.34 0.85 -3.97
N SER A 19 -19.04 0.57 -3.78
CA SER A 19 -17.99 1.43 -4.30
C SER A 19 -18.17 1.44 -5.82
N HIS A 20 -18.75 2.51 -6.34
CA HIS A 20 -18.70 2.78 -7.74
C HIS A 20 -17.21 2.91 -8.07
N LEU A 21 -16.70 2.09 -8.99
CA LEU A 21 -15.54 2.50 -9.76
C LEU A 21 -16.02 3.73 -10.54
N SER A 22 -16.01 4.90 -9.91
CA SER A 22 -16.10 6.15 -10.63
C SER A 22 -14.78 6.25 -11.36
N SER A 23 -14.77 5.80 -12.61
CA SER A 23 -13.81 6.31 -13.55
C SER A 23 -14.01 7.82 -13.56
N LEU A 24 -13.25 8.56 -12.75
CA LEU A 24 -12.71 9.80 -13.27
C LEU A 24 -12.16 9.40 -14.62
N ASN A 25 -12.66 10.04 -15.68
CA ASN A 25 -12.15 9.87 -17.03
C ASN A 25 -10.69 10.35 -17.02
N ALA A 26 -9.79 9.58 -16.41
CA ALA A 26 -8.38 9.74 -16.54
C ALA A 26 -8.12 9.47 -18.02
N PRO A 27 -7.54 10.42 -18.78
CA PRO A 27 -7.33 10.25 -20.21
C PRO A 27 -6.29 9.17 -20.55
N ILE A 28 -5.86 8.38 -19.56
CA ILE A 28 -4.78 7.41 -19.64
C ILE A 28 -5.39 6.02 -19.52
N GLU A 29 -5.34 5.27 -20.61
CA GLU A 29 -5.76 3.88 -20.63
C GLU A 29 -4.99 3.05 -19.58
N GLY A 30 -5.72 2.24 -18.82
CA GLY A 30 -5.15 1.39 -17.76
C GLY A 30 -4.89 2.10 -16.43
N LEU A 31 -5.19 3.40 -16.29
CA LEU A 31 -5.11 4.12 -15.02
C LEU A 31 -6.50 4.20 -14.36
N PHE A 32 -6.58 3.78 -13.10
CA PHE A 32 -7.79 3.83 -12.29
C PHE A 32 -7.52 4.58 -10.98
N LEU A 33 -8.45 5.45 -10.58
CA LEU A 33 -8.49 6.03 -9.24
C LEU A 33 -9.67 5.41 -8.48
N ILE A 34 -9.44 4.99 -7.25
CA ILE A 34 -10.48 4.49 -6.36
C ILE A 34 -10.42 5.34 -5.09
N ASP A 35 -11.37 6.25 -4.97
CA ASP A 35 -11.51 7.11 -3.80
C ASP A 35 -11.92 6.29 -2.57
N ASP A 36 -11.52 6.77 -1.38
CA ASP A 36 -11.87 6.18 -0.09
C ASP A 36 -11.61 4.66 0.00
N PHE A 37 -10.49 4.21 -0.59
CA PHE A 37 -10.16 2.78 -0.69
C PHE A 37 -9.93 2.12 0.67
N ILE A 38 -9.44 2.89 1.65
CA ILE A 38 -9.34 2.50 3.06
C ILE A 38 -10.14 3.48 3.90
N SER A 39 -10.75 3.00 4.98
CA SER A 39 -11.41 3.87 5.95
C SER A 39 -10.39 4.57 6.86
N GLU A 40 -10.77 5.69 7.48
CA GLU A 40 -9.92 6.41 8.46
C GLU A 40 -9.40 5.50 9.59
N ARG A 41 -10.23 4.54 10.03
CA ARG A 41 -9.83 3.56 11.04
C ARG A 41 -8.74 2.63 10.52
N GLU A 42 -8.89 2.12 9.30
CA GLU A 42 -7.90 1.22 8.68
C GLU A 42 -6.59 1.96 8.40
N GLU A 43 -6.68 3.22 7.97
CA GLU A 43 -5.52 4.10 7.81
C GLU A 43 -4.76 4.25 9.14
N PHE A 44 -5.46 4.58 10.22
CA PHE A 44 -4.85 4.70 11.55
C PHE A 44 -4.18 3.40 12.01
N GLU A 45 -4.85 2.25 11.86
CA GLU A 45 -4.30 0.94 12.22
C GLU A 45 -3.08 0.56 11.34
N LEU A 46 -3.13 0.89 10.04
CA LEU A 46 -2.05 0.66 9.09
C LEU A 46 -0.81 1.52 9.40
N ILE A 47 -0.99 2.83 9.61
CA ILE A 47 0.11 3.74 9.94
C ILE A 47 0.80 3.32 11.25
N ASN A 48 0.02 2.99 12.28
CA ASN A 48 0.59 2.50 13.55
C ASN A 48 1.41 1.22 13.35
N SER A 49 0.94 0.29 12.54
CA SER A 49 1.66 -0.95 12.24
C SER A 49 2.97 -0.69 11.49
N ILE A 50 2.95 0.24 10.54
CA ILE A 50 4.12 0.68 9.77
C ILE A 50 5.14 1.38 10.68
N ASP A 51 4.70 2.30 11.55
CA ASP A 51 5.59 3.10 12.40
C ASP A 51 6.31 2.26 13.48
N LEU A 52 5.78 1.08 13.82
CA LEU A 52 6.44 0.11 14.70
C LEU A 52 7.56 -0.69 14.01
N CYS A 53 7.66 -0.63 12.68
CA CYS A 53 8.67 -1.36 11.91
C CYS A 53 9.95 -0.54 11.69
N GLU A 54 11.06 -1.23 11.46
CA GLU A 54 12.35 -0.60 11.20
C GLU A 54 12.36 0.14 9.85
N TRP A 55 12.94 1.33 9.84
CA TRP A 55 13.09 2.15 8.64
C TRP A 55 14.53 2.13 8.14
N SER A 56 14.68 2.09 6.82
CA SER A 56 15.93 2.31 6.11
C SER A 56 15.94 3.66 5.39
N GLY A 57 17.07 4.04 4.79
CA GLY A 57 17.28 5.35 4.18
C GLY A 57 17.83 6.38 5.16
N ASN A 58 18.11 7.59 4.69
CA ASN A 58 18.75 8.66 5.46
C ASN A 58 20.03 8.19 6.18
N GLY A 59 20.88 7.45 5.48
CA GLY A 59 22.11 6.87 6.04
C GLY A 59 21.93 5.51 6.71
N ILE A 60 20.69 5.01 6.85
CA ILE A 60 20.40 3.71 7.47
C ILE A 60 20.31 2.61 6.39
N PRO A 61 21.05 1.49 6.54
CA PRO A 61 20.94 0.32 5.66
C PRO A 61 19.52 -0.27 5.57
N PRO A 62 19.19 -1.06 4.53
CA PRO A 62 20.06 -1.52 3.43
C PRO A 62 20.26 -0.48 2.31
N ASN A 63 19.44 0.57 2.24
CA ASN A 63 19.49 1.60 1.19
C ASN A 63 19.85 2.99 1.76
N PRO A 64 21.03 3.17 2.36
CA PRO A 64 21.40 4.39 3.09
C PRO A 64 21.50 5.63 2.18
N GLU A 65 21.67 5.45 0.86
CA GLU A 65 21.71 6.53 -0.12
C GLU A 65 20.36 7.24 -0.34
N MET A 66 19.27 6.63 0.10
CA MET A 66 17.93 7.18 -0.09
C MET A 66 17.73 8.39 0.82
N LYS A 67 17.29 9.51 0.25
CA LYS A 67 16.96 10.73 1.02
C LYS A 67 15.57 10.70 1.66
N ARG A 68 14.87 9.57 1.56
CA ARG A 68 13.55 9.32 2.14
C ARG A 68 13.63 8.03 2.92
N ARG A 69 12.70 7.81 3.86
CA ARG A 69 12.66 6.54 4.58
C ARG A 69 11.92 5.49 3.77
N THR A 70 12.40 4.25 3.82
CA THR A 70 11.77 3.12 3.13
C THR A 70 11.69 1.87 4.01
N GLN A 71 10.63 1.08 3.83
CA GLN A 71 10.49 -0.29 4.36
C GLN A 71 10.24 -1.24 3.20
N HIS A 72 10.96 -2.36 3.17
CA HIS A 72 10.86 -3.36 2.10
C HIS A 72 10.35 -4.67 2.69
N TYR A 73 9.34 -5.25 2.07
CA TYR A 73 8.74 -6.52 2.47
C TYR A 73 8.67 -7.47 1.28
N GLY A 74 8.80 -8.77 1.57
CA GLY A 74 8.83 -9.81 0.55
C GLY A 74 10.18 -9.91 -0.15
N TYR A 75 10.60 -8.83 -0.78
CA TYR A 75 11.91 -8.73 -1.42
C TYR A 75 12.57 -7.38 -1.15
N GLU A 76 13.89 -7.39 -1.06
CA GLU A 76 14.70 -6.18 -0.97
C GLU A 76 15.11 -5.72 -2.37
N PHE A 77 14.66 -4.53 -2.77
CA PHE A 77 15.20 -3.83 -3.93
C PHE A 77 16.40 -2.97 -3.53
N SER A 78 17.53 -3.12 -4.22
CA SER A 78 18.69 -2.23 -4.07
C SER A 78 18.60 -1.08 -5.05
N TYR A 79 18.53 0.16 -4.57
CA TYR A 79 18.52 1.34 -5.44
C TYR A 79 19.87 1.57 -6.12
N ARG A 80 20.98 1.27 -5.43
CA ARG A 80 22.33 1.26 -6.00
C ARG A 80 22.49 0.32 -7.19
N TYR A 81 22.07 -0.95 -7.05
CA TYR A 81 22.25 -1.97 -8.09
C TYR A 81 21.07 -2.08 -9.05
N ARG A 82 19.96 -1.40 -8.75
CA ARG A 82 18.70 -1.42 -9.51
C ARG A 82 18.15 -2.82 -9.75
N LYS A 83 18.22 -3.68 -8.72
CA LYS A 83 17.72 -5.06 -8.79
C LYS A 83 17.25 -5.53 -7.43
N VAL A 84 16.44 -6.58 -7.44
CA VAL A 84 16.16 -7.37 -6.24
C VAL A 84 17.44 -8.09 -5.81
N VAL A 85 17.80 -7.96 -4.54
CA VAL A 85 19.04 -8.53 -3.98
C VAL A 85 18.80 -9.61 -2.94
N GLN A 86 17.62 -9.62 -2.31
CA GLN A 86 17.30 -10.55 -1.23
C GLN A 86 15.80 -10.86 -1.18
N ASN A 87 15.45 -12.09 -0.79
CA ASN A 87 14.11 -12.47 -0.37
C ASN A 87 14.00 -12.31 1.16
N LEU A 88 13.03 -11.52 1.61
CA LEU A 88 12.76 -11.16 3.00
C LEU A 88 11.63 -11.98 3.63
N GLY A 89 11.04 -12.92 2.89
CA GLY A 89 9.99 -13.82 3.35
C GLY A 89 8.60 -13.40 2.85
N LYS A 90 7.57 -13.65 3.67
CA LYS A 90 6.19 -13.30 3.33
C LYS A 90 5.92 -11.82 3.59
N LEU A 91 4.88 -11.28 2.94
CA LEU A 91 4.36 -9.97 3.30
C LEU A 91 3.82 -9.98 4.75
N PRO A 92 3.93 -8.86 5.49
CA PRO A 92 3.42 -8.77 6.84
C PRO A 92 1.89 -8.80 6.87
N THR A 93 1.33 -9.41 7.92
CA THR A 93 -0.12 -9.65 8.04
C THR A 93 -0.95 -8.38 8.14
N PHE A 94 -0.35 -7.23 8.50
CA PHE A 94 -1.05 -5.95 8.50
C PHE A 94 -1.44 -5.50 7.07
N LEU A 95 -0.91 -6.13 6.02
CA LEU A 95 -1.31 -5.88 4.62
C LEU A 95 -2.44 -6.82 4.14
N ASP A 96 -2.80 -7.86 4.91
CA ASP A 96 -3.72 -8.90 4.45
C ASP A 96 -5.10 -8.33 4.07
N PHE A 97 -5.58 -7.31 4.81
CA PHE A 97 -6.86 -6.67 4.52
C PHE A 97 -6.86 -5.94 3.17
N LEU A 98 -5.73 -5.34 2.77
CA LEU A 98 -5.57 -4.68 1.47
C LEU A 98 -5.59 -5.72 0.36
N ILE A 99 -4.84 -6.82 0.52
CA ILE A 99 -4.79 -7.90 -0.48
C ILE A 99 -6.18 -8.52 -0.66
N LYS A 100 -6.88 -8.80 0.44
CA LYS A 100 -8.26 -9.29 0.41
C LYS A 100 -9.17 -8.32 -0.34
N ARG A 101 -9.08 -7.02 -0.04
CA ARG A 101 -9.86 -5.99 -0.72
C ARG A 101 -9.52 -5.90 -2.21
N PHE A 102 -8.27 -6.04 -2.61
CA PHE A 102 -7.88 -6.08 -4.02
C PHE A 102 -8.55 -7.23 -4.78
N ILE A 103 -8.60 -8.41 -4.16
CA ILE A 103 -9.30 -9.58 -4.73
C ILE A 103 -10.80 -9.32 -4.82
N GLU A 104 -11.42 -8.82 -3.75
CA GLU A 104 -12.87 -8.54 -3.70
C GLU A 104 -13.30 -7.48 -4.73
N LYS A 105 -12.47 -6.45 -4.95
CA LYS A 105 -12.67 -5.41 -5.97
C LYS A 105 -12.26 -5.86 -7.37
N LYS A 106 -11.76 -7.09 -7.55
CA LYS A 106 -11.26 -7.65 -8.81
C LYS A 106 -10.13 -6.83 -9.43
N ILE A 107 -9.33 -6.17 -8.59
CA ILE A 107 -8.10 -5.48 -9.01
C ILE A 107 -7.03 -6.51 -9.35
N ILE A 108 -7.03 -7.63 -8.61
CA ILE A 108 -6.12 -8.76 -8.79
C ILE A 108 -6.91 -10.07 -8.76
N GLN A 109 -6.43 -11.10 -9.44
CA GLN A 109 -6.99 -12.45 -9.32
C GLN A 109 -6.35 -13.20 -8.14
N PRO A 110 -7.11 -14.07 -7.44
CA PRO A 110 -6.58 -14.89 -6.35
C PRO A 110 -5.83 -16.12 -6.89
N ILE A 111 -4.85 -15.89 -7.78
CA ILE A 111 -3.96 -16.92 -8.34
C ILE A 111 -2.52 -16.59 -7.98
N GLU A 112 -1.66 -17.61 -7.89
CA GLU A 112 -0.26 -17.48 -7.43
C GLU A 112 0.52 -16.42 -8.21
N GLU A 113 0.30 -16.34 -9.53
CA GLU A 113 0.99 -15.42 -10.45
C GLU A 113 0.58 -13.95 -10.25
N GLU A 114 -0.60 -13.72 -9.69
CA GLU A 114 -1.15 -12.40 -9.39
C GLU A 114 -1.15 -12.10 -7.89
N TYR A 115 -0.68 -12.99 -7.03
CA TYR A 115 -0.64 -12.70 -5.61
C TYR A 115 0.55 -11.77 -5.28
N PRO A 116 0.34 -10.64 -4.58
CA PRO A 116 1.43 -9.72 -4.26
C PRO A 116 2.48 -10.40 -3.38
N ASN A 117 3.74 -10.33 -3.80
CA ASN A 117 4.87 -10.93 -3.08
C ASN A 117 5.93 -9.89 -2.66
N MET A 118 5.76 -8.62 -3.00
CA MET A 118 6.67 -7.54 -2.66
C MET A 118 5.89 -6.26 -2.34
N CYS A 119 6.31 -5.54 -1.30
CA CYS A 119 5.78 -4.24 -0.95
C CYS A 119 6.93 -3.31 -0.55
N ILE A 120 6.93 -2.09 -1.08
CA ILE A 120 7.86 -1.02 -0.69
C ILE A 120 7.04 0.14 -0.15
N ILE A 121 7.22 0.43 1.13
CA ILE A 121 6.63 1.59 1.79
C ILE A 121 7.65 2.72 1.74
N ASN A 122 7.22 3.91 1.32
CA ASN A 122 8.05 5.10 1.27
C ASN A 122 7.42 6.17 2.18
N GLU A 123 8.21 6.83 3.02
CA GLU A 123 7.79 8.02 3.75
C GLU A 123 8.51 9.24 3.18
N TYR A 124 7.73 10.25 2.78
CA TYR A 124 8.22 11.52 2.28
C TYR A 124 8.01 12.60 3.32
N GLN A 125 9.05 13.40 3.55
CA GLN A 125 8.93 14.66 4.30
C GLN A 125 8.54 15.80 3.37
N VAL A 126 8.05 16.90 3.96
CA VAL A 126 7.75 18.13 3.22
C VAL A 126 8.96 18.57 2.37
N GLY A 127 8.69 18.83 1.09
CA GLY A 127 9.72 19.22 0.11
C GLY A 127 10.48 18.04 -0.53
N GLN A 128 10.22 16.80 -0.09
CA GLN A 128 10.70 15.62 -0.79
C GLN A 128 9.75 15.25 -1.92
N GLY A 129 10.30 14.64 -2.96
CA GLY A 129 9.53 14.13 -4.08
C GLY A 129 10.20 12.92 -4.69
N ILE A 130 9.55 12.38 -5.72
CA ILE A 130 10.10 11.31 -6.53
C ILE A 130 10.47 11.86 -7.91
N MET A 131 11.69 11.59 -8.36
CA MET A 131 12.10 11.97 -9.71
C MET A 131 11.28 11.19 -10.74
N PRO A 132 10.99 11.77 -11.92
CA PRO A 132 10.35 11.04 -13.02
C PRO A 132 11.11 9.75 -13.34
N HIS A 133 10.41 8.63 -13.35
CA HIS A 133 10.95 7.31 -13.67
C HIS A 133 9.83 6.38 -14.14
N THR A 134 10.22 5.26 -14.76
CA THR A 134 9.35 4.11 -14.98
C THR A 134 9.83 2.96 -14.11
N ASP A 135 8.90 2.13 -13.63
CA ASP A 135 9.29 0.92 -12.91
C ASP A 135 9.93 -0.09 -13.86
N SER A 136 10.85 -0.90 -13.32
CA SER A 136 11.58 -1.89 -14.12
C SER A 136 10.63 -2.99 -14.62
N PRO A 137 10.46 -3.14 -15.95
CA PRO A 137 9.66 -4.22 -16.53
C PRO A 137 10.12 -5.60 -16.05
N GLU A 138 11.42 -5.81 -15.88
CA GLU A 138 11.98 -7.12 -15.48
C GLU A 138 11.58 -7.53 -14.06
N ILE A 139 11.26 -6.56 -13.21
CA ILE A 139 10.94 -6.77 -11.79
C ILE A 139 9.41 -6.79 -11.58
N PHE A 140 8.68 -6.02 -12.39
CA PHE A 140 7.26 -5.73 -12.20
C PHE A 140 6.35 -6.18 -13.34
N ASN A 141 6.87 -6.78 -14.43
CA ASN A 141 6.02 -7.36 -15.48
C ASN A 141 5.66 -8.82 -15.22
N LYS A 142 4.43 -9.10 -15.65
CA LYS A 142 3.62 -10.31 -15.56
C LYS A 142 4.22 -11.61 -16.11
N SER A 143 5.46 -11.62 -16.60
CA SER A 143 5.96 -12.80 -17.33
C SER A 143 6.92 -13.70 -16.58
N ILE A 144 7.65 -13.25 -15.54
CA ILE A 144 8.58 -14.14 -14.80
C ILE A 144 8.69 -13.79 -13.30
N ASN A 145 8.25 -12.62 -12.84
CA ASN A 145 8.26 -12.25 -11.43
C ASN A 145 6.87 -11.78 -11.02
N ASN A 146 6.23 -12.52 -10.10
CA ASN A 146 4.84 -12.38 -9.62
C ASN A 146 4.60 -11.07 -8.81
N THR A 147 5.05 -9.94 -9.33
CA THR A 147 4.95 -8.65 -8.65
C THR A 147 3.80 -7.88 -9.27
N ILE A 148 2.66 -7.83 -8.58
CA ILE A 148 1.66 -6.84 -8.93
C ILE A 148 2.18 -5.46 -8.52
N LYS A 149 2.31 -4.58 -9.52
CA LYS A 149 2.52 -3.16 -9.31
C LYS A 149 1.18 -2.52 -8.93
N THR A 150 0.86 -2.55 -7.64
CA THR A 150 -0.12 -1.63 -7.08
C THR A 150 0.65 -0.60 -6.27
N GLN A 151 0.85 0.59 -6.85
CA GLN A 151 1.30 1.74 -6.08
C GLN A 151 0.08 2.27 -5.32
N ILE A 152 0.04 2.04 -4.00
CA ILE A 152 -0.87 2.78 -3.12
C ILE A 152 -0.10 4.00 -2.66
N LEU A 153 -0.53 5.18 -3.09
CA LEU A 153 -0.08 6.43 -2.48
C LEU A 153 -1.01 6.70 -1.29
N ILE A 154 -0.47 6.60 -0.07
CA ILE A 154 -1.14 7.10 1.12
C ILE A 154 -0.47 8.43 1.42
N ASP A 155 -1.16 9.52 1.10
CA ASP A 155 -0.74 10.86 1.51
C ASP A 155 -1.43 11.19 2.83
N TYR A 156 -0.65 11.43 3.86
CA TYR A 156 -1.18 11.79 5.17
C TYR A 156 -0.30 12.85 5.82
N ASP A 157 -0.92 13.91 6.29
CA ASP A 157 -0.23 14.95 7.05
C ASP A 157 0.04 14.42 8.46
N LYS A 158 1.28 14.01 8.75
CA LYS A 158 1.73 13.91 10.16
C LYS A 158 1.74 15.33 10.74
N ILE A 159 0.63 15.74 11.36
CA ILE A 159 0.63 16.86 12.30
C ILE A 159 1.44 16.38 13.51
N LYS A 160 2.73 16.76 13.54
CA LYS A 160 3.61 16.54 14.69
C LYS A 160 3.29 17.51 15.82
#